data_AF-A0A5P8VVI8-F1
#
_entry.id   AF-A0A5P8VVI8-F1
#
_cell.length_a   1.000
_cell.length_b   1.000
_cell.length_c   1.000
_cell.angle_alpha   90.00
_cell.angle_beta   90.00
_cell.angle_gamma   90.00
#
_symmetry.space_group_name_H-M   'P 1'
#
loop_
_entity.id
_entity.type
_entity.pdbx_description
1 polymer ?
#
loop_
_entity_poly.entity_id
_entity_poly.type
_entity_poly.pdbx_seq_one_letter_code
_entity_poly.pdbx_strand_id
1 'polypeptide(L)' 'MFIELTGIESCQCRKARLQRNHIACAMLVWVRLKNLAYTTGQTIYQIKHNLLSNYLIQQLKRPSILMCLV' A
#
# COMPACT_ATOMS: atom_id res chain seq x y z
N MET A 1 11.94 8.11 -4.41
CA MET A 1 10.87 7.15 -4.78
C MET A 1 10.35 6.36 -3.58
N PHE A 2 11.19 5.61 -2.83
CA PHE A 2 10.76 4.84 -1.65
C PHE A 2 10.07 5.71 -0.57
N ILE A 3 10.71 6.81 -0.17
CA ILE A 3 10.25 7.69 0.92
C ILE A 3 8.87 8.30 0.58
N GLU A 4 8.76 8.94 -0.58
CA GLU A 4 7.50 9.46 -1.16
C GLU A 4 6.39 8.40 -1.23
N LEU A 5 6.70 7.21 -1.76
CA LEU A 5 5.69 6.17 -1.99
C LEU A 5 5.19 5.51 -0.71
N THR A 6 6.00 5.52 0.34
CA THR A 6 5.67 4.90 1.64
C THR A 6 5.28 5.91 2.71
N GLY A 7 5.41 7.21 2.46
CA GLY A 7 4.97 8.27 3.38
C GLY A 7 5.75 8.30 4.69
N ILE A 8 7.00 7.80 4.71
CA ILE A 8 7.84 7.78 5.93
C ILE A 8 8.05 9.20 6.49
N GLU A 9 8.23 10.18 5.60
CA GLU A 9 8.45 11.59 5.96
C GLU A 9 7.25 12.24 6.64
N SER A 10 6.03 11.76 6.37
CA SER A 10 4.80 12.32 6.94
C SER A 10 4.46 11.72 8.32
N CYS A 11 5.35 10.91 8.89
CA CYS A 11 5.10 10.24 10.17
C CYS A 11 5.09 11.23 11.34
N GLN A 12 3.91 11.48 11.91
CA GLN A 12 3.71 12.35 13.08
C GLN A 12 4.00 11.66 14.43
N CYS A 13 4.53 10.42 14.41
CA CYS A 13 4.80 9.68 15.62
C CYS A 13 5.95 10.32 16.39
N ARG A 14 5.72 10.69 17.66
CA ARG A 14 6.74 11.30 18.53
C ARG A 14 7.61 10.29 19.29
N LYS A 15 7.19 9.03 19.37
CA LYS A 15 7.92 7.97 20.08
C LYS A 15 8.85 7.23 19.13
N ALA A 16 10.13 7.12 19.49
CA ALA A 16 11.17 6.46 18.68
C ALA A 16 10.86 4.99 18.34
N ARG A 17 10.16 4.25 19.21
CA ARG A 17 9.73 2.87 18.90
C ARG A 17 8.69 2.83 17.78
N LEU A 18 7.72 3.74 17.80
CA LEU A 18 6.67 3.80 16.77
C LEU A 18 7.26 4.23 15.42
N GLN A 19 8.18 5.19 15.42
CA GLN A 19 8.90 5.61 14.22
C GLN A 19 9.68 4.45 13.60
N ARG A 20 10.45 3.70 14.40
CA ARG A 20 11.19 2.51 13.92
C ARG A 20 10.27 1.43 13.36
N ASN A 21 9.15 1.15 14.02
CA ASN A 21 8.16 0.19 13.52
C ASN A 21 7.55 0.65 12.19
N HIS A 22 7.24 1.94 12.05
CA HIS A 22 6.72 2.51 10.81
C HIS A 22 7.73 2.38 9.66
N ILE A 23 9.00 2.73 9.93
CA ILE A 23 10.09 2.58 8.96
C ILE A 23 10.25 1.10 8.54
N ALA A 24 10.25 0.17 9.49
CA ALA A 24 10.36 -1.26 9.20
C ALA A 24 9.19 -1.77 8.35
N CYS A 25 7.96 -1.35 8.68
CA CYS A 25 6.77 -1.69 7.91
C CYS A 25 6.86 -1.16 6.47
N ALA A 26 7.27 0.11 6.31
CA ALA A 26 7.49 0.71 5.00
C ALA A 26 8.56 -0.03 4.18
N MET A 27 9.68 -0.43 4.80
CA MET A 27 10.71 -1.24 4.15
C MET A 27 10.17 -2.59 3.66
N LEU A 28 9.38 -3.29 4.48
CA LEU A 28 8.78 -4.57 4.09
C LEU A 28 7.85 -4.42 2.88
N VAL A 29 6.99 -3.40 2.90
CA VAL A 29 6.10 -3.07 1.78
C VAL A 29 6.91 -2.77 0.52
N TRP A 30 7.99 -2.00 0.64
CA TRP A 30 8.85 -1.66 -0.49
C TRP A 30 9.54 -2.88 -1.11
N VAL A 31 10.10 -3.77 -0.28
CA VAL A 31 10.72 -5.01 -0.76
C VAL A 31 9.69 -5.87 -1.49
N ARG A 32 8.46 -5.96 -0.98
CA ARG A 32 7.40 -6.71 -1.65
C ARG A 32 7.00 -6.07 -2.99
N LEU A 33 6.82 -4.76 -3.04
CA LEU A 33 6.48 -4.03 -4.27
C LEU A 33 7.58 -4.15 -5.33
N LYS A 34 8.85 -4.08 -4.94
CA LYS A 34 9.99 -4.31 -5.83
C LYS A 34 9.96 -5.73 -6.42
N ASN A 35 9.74 -6.74 -5.58
CA ASN A 35 9.62 -8.12 -6.07
C ASN A 35 8.46 -8.26 -7.06
N LEU A 36 7.31 -7.68 -6.75
CA LEU A 36 6.16 -7.68 -7.67
C LEU A 36 6.50 -7.00 -9.00
N ALA A 37 7.17 -5.85 -8.97
CA ALA A 37 7.63 -5.13 -10.17
C ALA A 37 8.54 -5.98 -11.05
N TYR A 38 9.49 -6.71 -10.44
CA TYR A 38 10.35 -7.62 -11.20
C TYR A 38 9.58 -8.79 -11.79
N THR A 39 8.61 -9.37 -11.05
CA THR A 39 7.84 -10.52 -11.53
C THR A 39 6.82 -10.17 -12.62
N THR A 40 6.23 -8.98 -12.58
CA THR A 40 5.17 -8.57 -13.52
C THR A 40 5.69 -7.70 -14.67
N GLY A 41 6.95 -7.24 -14.59
CA GLY A 41 7.53 -6.27 -15.53
C GLY A 41 6.89 -4.88 -15.45
N GLN A 42 6.06 -4.62 -14.44
CA GLN A 42 5.36 -3.35 -14.27
C GLN A 42 6.14 -2.40 -13.35
N THR A 43 5.92 -1.10 -13.53
CA THR A 43 6.45 -0.10 -12.59
C THR A 43 5.73 -0.18 -11.24
N ILE A 44 6.40 0.23 -10.16
CA ILE A 44 5.82 0.25 -8.81
C ILE A 44 4.56 1.13 -8.75
N TYR A 45 4.51 2.23 -9.53
CA TYR A 45 3.33 3.08 -9.65
C TYR A 45 2.13 2.35 -10.27
N GLN A 46 2.37 1.61 -11.36
CA GLN A 46 1.33 0.79 -12.01
C GLN A 46 0.81 -0.29 -11.07
N ILE A 47 1.71 -0.95 -10.32
CA ILE A 47 1.30 -1.97 -9.34
C ILE A 47 0.43 -1.37 -8.24
N LYS A 48 0.81 -0.20 -7.69
CA LYS A 48 0.00 0.50 -6.68
C LYS A 48 -1.39 0.84 -7.23
N HIS A 49 -1.47 1.36 -8.45
CA HIS A 49 -2.74 1.70 -9.07
C HIS A 49 -3.59 0.46 -9.34
N ASN A 50 -2.99 -0.59 -9.90
CA ASN A 50 -3.65 -1.87 -10.15
C ASN A 50 -4.14 -2.52 -8.85
N LEU A 51 -3.42 -2.43 -7.74
CA LEU A 51 -3.88 -2.93 -6.45
C LEU A 51 -5.19 -2.28 -6.02
N LEU A 52 -5.29 -0.94 -6.11
CA LEU A 52 -6.51 -0.22 -5.76
C LEU A 52 -7.65 -0.54 -6.73
N SER A 53 -7.38 -0.53 -8.04
CA SER A 53 -8.39 -0.84 -9.06
C SER A 53 -8.92 -2.27 -8.91
N ASN A 54 -8.05 -3.25 -8.71
CA ASN A 54 -8.46 -4.64 -8.48
C ASN A 54 -9.27 -4.76 -7.19
N TYR A 55 -8.85 -4.08 -6.12
CA TYR A 55 -9.62 -4.05 -4.87
C TYR A 55 -11.03 -3.48 -5.09
N LEU A 56 -11.16 -2.34 -5.77
CA LEU A 56 -12.46 -1.74 -6.05
C LEU A 56 -13.34 -2.64 -6.92
N ILE A 57 -12.78 -3.25 -7.98
CA ILE A 57 -13.51 -4.22 -8.82
C ILE A 57 -14.00 -5.39 -7.97
N GLN A 58 -13.17 -5.90 -7.05
CA GLN A 58 -13.54 -6.99 -6.16
C GLN A 58 -14.64 -6.58 -5.18
N GLN A 59 -14.56 -5.37 -4.61
CA GLN A 59 -15.59 -4.84 -3.72
C GLN A 59 -16.91 -4.56 -4.46
N LEU A 60 -16.88 -4.15 -5.73
CA LEU A 60 -18.09 -3.99 -6.53
C LEU A 60 -18.73 -5.34 -6.88
N LYS A 61 -17.92 -6.37 -7.17
CA LYS A 61 -18.41 -7.72 -7.46
C LYS A 61 -18.96 -8.42 -6.22
N ARG A 62 -18.30 -8.24 -5.08
CA ARG A 62 -18.67 -8.87 -3.81
C ARG A 62 -18.37 -7.89 -2.68
N PRO A 63 -19.33 -7.01 -2.34
CA PRO A 63 -19.12 -5.98 -1.35
C PRO A 63 -18.88 -6.62 0.02
N SER A 64 -17.78 -6.24 0.66
CA SER A 64 -17.50 -6.62 2.04
C SER A 64 -18.39 -5.84 3.02
N ILE A 65 -18.87 -4.66 2.59
CA ILE A 65 -19.81 -3.81 3.31
C ILE A 65 -21.11 -3.79 2.51
N LEU A 66 -22.15 -4.45 3.01
CA LEU A 66 -23.47 -4.42 2.39
C LEU A 66 -24.02 -3.00 2.46
N MET A 67 -24.21 -2.37 1.29
CA MET A 67 -24.94 -1.10 1.21
C MET A 67 -26.43 -1.40 1.35
N CYS A 68 -26.91 -1.51 2.59
CA CYS A 68 -28.34 -1.46 2.87
C CYS A 68 -28.79 0.00 2.76
N LEU A 69 -29.77 0.25 1.90
CA LEU A 69 -30.56 1.48 1.96
C LEU A 69 -31.42 1.37 3.23
N VAL A 70 -31.12 2.22 4.21
CA VAL A 70 -31.95 2.45 5.40
C VAL A 70 -33.09 3.39 5.02
#